data_AF-A0A7S0VEI0-F1
#
_entry.id   AF-A0A7S0VEI0-F1
#
_cell.length_a   1.000
_cell.length_b   1.000
_cell.length_c   1.000
_cell.angle_alpha   90.00
_cell.angle_beta   90.00
_cell.angle_gamma   90.00
#
_symmetry.space_group_name_H-M   'P 1'
#
loop_
_entity.id
_entity.type
_entity.pdbx_description
1 polymer ?
#
loop_
_entity_poly.entity_id
_entity_poly.type
_entity_poly.pdbx_seq_one_letter_code
_entity_poly.pdbx_strand_id
1 'polypeptide(L)'
;RVGQLPAAPAHFVSTTLVLCEMPAVARSGPMAVEVSTNNAEFSSGGVEFLYEDPMSVLSVAPTSGPDLGGTRVTVFGANLPSHADIACLFGSAASGAVEATWVSPREVVC
;
A
#
# COMPACT_ATOMS: atom_id res chain seq x y z
N ARG A 1 12.81 -14.67 -4.22
CA ARG A 1 13.31 -13.82 -3.12
C ARG A 1 13.16 -12.36 -3.50
N VAL A 2 13.21 -11.48 -2.51
CA VAL A 2 13.10 -10.03 -2.72
C VAL A 2 14.30 -9.38 -2.03
N GLY A 3 15.12 -8.67 -2.79
CA GLY A 3 16.43 -8.19 -2.38
C GLY A 3 17.30 -9.34 -1.82
N GLN A 4 17.85 -9.12 -0.63
CA GLN A 4 18.68 -10.11 0.09
C GLN A 4 17.89 -10.92 1.12
N LEU A 5 16.55 -10.88 1.09
CA LEU A 5 15.72 -11.64 2.02
C LEU A 5 15.73 -13.13 1.66
N PRO A 6 15.47 -14.03 2.64
CA PRO A 6 15.22 -15.44 2.36
C PRO A 6 14.16 -15.61 1.27
N ALA A 7 14.32 -16.64 0.43
CA ALA A 7 13.32 -16.93 -0.60
C ALA A 7 12.00 -17.37 0.05
N ALA A 8 10.92 -16.65 -0.24
CA ALA A 8 9.57 -17.05 0.12
C ALA A 8 9.10 -18.22 -0.78
N PRO A 9 8.29 -19.16 -0.26
CA PRO A 9 7.69 -20.20 -1.08
C PRO A 9 6.78 -19.58 -2.16
N ALA A 10 6.85 -20.13 -3.37
CA ALA A 10 6.04 -19.69 -4.49
C ALA A 10 5.14 -20.84 -4.98
N HIS A 11 3.91 -20.50 -5.34
CA HIS A 11 2.96 -21.40 -5.98
C HIS A 11 3.10 -21.30 -7.50
N PHE A 12 3.45 -22.41 -8.13
CA PHE A 12 3.54 -22.50 -9.59
C PHE A 12 2.14 -22.51 -10.21
N VAL A 13 1.88 -21.60 -11.17
CA VAL A 13 0.59 -21.53 -11.87
C VAL A 13 0.75 -21.93 -13.34
N SER A 14 1.75 -21.39 -14.03
CA SER A 14 2.06 -21.72 -15.42
C SER A 14 3.53 -21.48 -15.72
N THR A 15 3.96 -21.83 -16.94
CA THR A 15 5.31 -21.55 -17.43
C THR A 15 5.67 -20.06 -17.46
N THR A 16 4.68 -19.16 -17.31
CA THR A 16 4.86 -17.70 -17.31
C THR A 16 4.39 -17.05 -16.03
N LEU A 17 3.88 -17.80 -15.04
CA LEU A 17 3.30 -17.24 -13.83
C LEU A 17 3.61 -18.08 -12.59
N VAL A 18 4.15 -17.39 -11.59
CA VAL A 18 4.30 -17.88 -10.22
C VAL A 18 3.69 -16.86 -9.27
N LEU A 19 3.05 -17.34 -8.21
CA LEU A 19 2.48 -16.51 -7.15
C LEU A 19 3.30 -16.68 -5.88
N CYS A 20 3.60 -15.59 -5.19
CA CYS A 20 4.28 -15.64 -3.90
C CYS A 20 3.75 -14.55 -2.98
N GLU A 21 3.78 -14.81 -1.68
CA GLU A 21 3.48 -13.79 -0.69
C GLU A 21 4.75 -12.97 -0.41
N MET A 22 4.59 -11.64 -0.42
CA MET A 22 5.69 -10.73 -0.18
C MET A 22 6.05 -10.72 1.31
N PRO A 23 7.32 -10.89 1.68
CA PRO A 23 7.72 -10.82 3.08
C PRO A 23 7.58 -9.38 3.59
N ALA A 24 7.22 -9.25 4.87
CA ALA A 24 7.27 -7.96 5.55
C ALA A 24 8.72 -7.49 5.71
N VAL A 25 8.95 -6.19 5.49
CA VAL A 25 10.26 -5.55 5.61
C VAL A 25 10.18 -4.32 6.50
N ALA A 26 11.29 -4.00 7.16
CA ALA A 26 11.37 -2.81 8.01
C ALA A 26 11.75 -1.53 7.24
N ARG A 27 12.11 -1.63 5.96
CA ARG A 27 12.59 -0.51 5.14
C ARG A 27 11.82 -0.46 3.83
N SER A 28 11.40 0.75 3.48
CA SER A 28 10.88 1.08 2.16
C SER A 28 12.01 1.20 1.12
N GLY A 29 11.62 1.19 -0.14
CA GLY A 29 12.51 1.36 -1.28
C GLY A 29 12.42 0.24 -2.31
N PRO A 30 13.10 0.43 -3.46
CA PRO A 30 13.13 -0.57 -4.52
C PRO A 30 13.93 -1.79 -4.05
N MET A 31 13.38 -2.98 -4.30
CA MET A 31 14.04 -4.25 -4.04
C MET A 31 13.92 -5.17 -5.26
N ALA A 32 15.07 -5.71 -5.70
CA ALA A 32 15.10 -6.65 -6.81
C ALA A 32 14.29 -7.92 -6.50
N VAL A 33 13.44 -8.35 -7.42
CA VAL A 33 12.69 -9.60 -7.33
C VAL A 33 13.37 -10.64 -8.19
N GLU A 34 13.69 -11.77 -7.59
CA GLU A 34 14.41 -12.86 -8.27
C GLU A 34 13.73 -14.19 -7.99
N VAL A 35 13.60 -15.01 -9.03
CA VAL A 35 12.96 -16.33 -8.96
C VAL A 35 14.03 -17.40 -9.10
N SER A 36 13.86 -18.51 -8.38
CA SER A 36 14.70 -19.69 -8.44
C SER A 36 13.85 -20.95 -8.35
N THR A 37 14.25 -22.00 -9.06
CA THR A 37 13.61 -23.33 -9.00
C THR A 37 14.35 -24.30 -8.08
N ASN A 38 15.59 -23.98 -7.69
CA ASN A 38 16.46 -24.84 -6.87
C ASN A 38 17.03 -24.12 -5.63
N ASN A 39 16.64 -22.86 -5.41
CA ASN A 39 17.13 -21.99 -4.34
C ASN A 39 18.66 -21.76 -4.34
N ALA A 40 19.32 -22.03 -5.46
CA ALA A 40 20.77 -21.84 -5.64
C ALA A 40 21.06 -20.85 -6.77
N GLU A 41 20.35 -21.00 -7.90
CA GLU A 41 20.48 -20.14 -9.07
C GLU A 41 19.24 -19.26 -9.18
N PHE A 42 19.45 -17.95 -9.18
CA PHE A 42 18.40 -16.95 -9.23
C PHE A 42 18.44 -16.20 -10.56
N SER A 43 17.26 -15.82 -11.05
CA SER A 43 17.12 -15.00 -12.26
C SER A 43 17.80 -13.64 -12.11
N SER A 44 18.41 -13.11 -13.18
CA SER A 44 19.10 -11.82 -13.19
C SER A 44 18.37 -10.75 -14.03
N GLY A 45 17.07 -10.55 -13.78
CA GLY A 45 16.20 -9.72 -14.63
C GLY A 45 16.15 -8.23 -14.28
N GLY A 46 16.68 -7.82 -13.11
CA GLY A 46 16.63 -6.42 -12.66
C GLY A 46 15.21 -5.88 -12.43
N VAL A 47 14.22 -6.76 -12.30
CA VAL A 47 12.85 -6.37 -11.97
C VAL A 47 12.82 -5.94 -10.51
N GLU A 48 12.31 -4.75 -10.23
CA GLU A 48 12.22 -4.22 -8.88
C GLU A 48 10.77 -4.12 -8.41
N PHE A 49 10.57 -4.42 -7.13
CA PHE A 49 9.35 -4.14 -6.40
C PHE A 49 9.61 -2.99 -5.42
N LEU A 50 8.74 -2.00 -5.39
CA LEU A 50 8.83 -0.88 -4.45
C LEU A 50 8.08 -1.22 -3.17
N TYR A 51 8.80 -1.33 -2.06
CA TYR A 51 8.17 -1.28 -0.74
C TYR A 51 7.88 0.18 -0.40
N GLU A 52 6.62 0.53 -0.29
CA GLU A 52 6.21 1.88 0.07
C GLU A 52 6.27 2.10 1.58
N ASP A 53 6.52 3.35 1.99
CA ASP A 53 6.39 3.72 3.40
C ASP A 53 4.92 3.61 3.84
N PRO A 54 4.65 3.16 5.08
CA PRO A 54 3.29 3.10 5.58
C PRO A 54 2.67 4.50 5.60
N MET A 55 1.41 4.58 5.17
CA MET A 55 0.64 5.80 5.28
C MET A 55 0.33 6.14 6.74
N SER A 56 0.25 7.42 7.06
CA SER A 56 -0.19 7.87 8.39
C SER A 56 -1.10 9.09 8.29
N VAL A 57 -2.07 9.16 9.21
CA VAL A 57 -2.94 10.32 9.39
C VAL A 57 -2.36 11.17 10.52
N LEU A 58 -2.20 12.47 10.26
CA LEU A 58 -1.60 13.42 11.19
C LEU A 58 -2.65 14.35 11.79
N SER A 59 -3.56 14.88 10.96
CA SER A 59 -4.62 15.78 11.41
C SER A 59 -5.78 15.83 10.42
N VAL A 60 -6.88 16.45 10.83
CA VAL A 60 -8.08 16.66 10.02
C VAL A 60 -8.60 18.08 10.19
N ALA A 61 -9.20 18.64 9.15
CA ALA A 61 -9.87 19.94 9.19
C ALA A 61 -11.12 19.96 8.29
N PRO A 62 -12.28 20.45 8.78
CA PRO A 62 -12.55 20.85 10.16
C PRO A 62 -12.62 19.65 11.12
N THR A 63 -12.43 19.90 12.42
CA THR A 63 -12.50 18.85 13.47
C THR A 63 -13.91 18.59 13.99
N SER A 64 -14.91 19.29 13.44
CA SER A 64 -16.32 19.18 13.82
C SER A 64 -17.23 19.54 12.65
N GLY A 65 -18.40 18.91 12.60
CA GLY A 65 -19.46 19.20 11.63
C GLY A 65 -20.81 18.69 12.15
N PRO A 66 -21.89 18.92 11.39
CA PRO A 66 -23.22 18.40 11.72
C PRO A 66 -23.25 16.87 11.75
N ASP A 67 -24.08 16.30 12.62
CA ASP A 67 -24.36 14.87 12.72
C ASP A 67 -25.02 14.31 11.45
N LEU A 68 -25.75 15.15 10.71
CA LEU A 68 -26.32 14.85 9.40
C LEU A 68 -25.27 14.72 8.28
N GLY A 69 -24.00 15.05 8.53
CA GLY A 69 -22.92 14.96 7.54
C GLY A 69 -22.88 16.12 6.54
N GLY A 70 -22.28 15.87 5.37
CA GLY A 70 -22.14 16.87 4.28
C GLY A 70 -20.99 17.86 4.45
N THR A 71 -20.17 17.71 5.50
CA THR A 71 -18.98 18.54 5.70
C THR A 71 -17.82 17.96 4.91
N ARG A 72 -17.20 18.77 4.05
CA ARG A 72 -15.91 18.45 3.43
C ARG A 72 -14.83 18.45 4.50
N VAL A 73 -14.15 17.32 4.68
CA VAL A 73 -13.05 17.09 5.62
C VAL A 73 -11.76 16.85 4.85
N THR A 74 -10.81 17.77 5.00
CA THR A 74 -9.43 17.57 4.57
C THR A 74 -8.67 16.74 5.61
N VAL A 75 -8.06 15.65 5.18
CA VAL A 75 -7.19 14.80 5.99
C VAL A 75 -5.74 15.06 5.59
N PHE A 76 -4.94 15.47 6.57
CA PHE A 76 -3.50 15.66 6.40
C PHE A 76 -2.74 14.44 6.92
N GLY A 77 -1.75 14.00 6.16
CA GLY A 77 -1.03 12.76 6.44
C GLY A 77 0.37 12.72 5.86
N ALA A 78 0.93 11.51 5.83
CA ALA A 78 2.17 11.21 5.13
C ALA A 78 2.01 9.93 4.31
N ASN A 79 2.72 9.87 3.19
CA ASN A 79 2.77 8.73 2.27
C ASN A 79 1.38 8.27 1.81
N LEU A 80 0.48 9.21 1.53
CA LEU A 80 -0.87 8.90 1.05
C LEU A 80 -0.78 8.41 -0.42
N PRO A 81 -1.10 7.14 -0.71
CA PRO A 81 -0.89 6.55 -2.02
C PRO A 81 -1.87 7.11 -3.05
N SER A 82 -1.38 7.52 -4.22
CA SER A 82 -2.24 8.05 -5.28
C SER A 82 -3.03 6.99 -6.05
N HIS A 83 -2.66 5.73 -5.90
CA HIS A 83 -3.15 4.60 -6.70
C HIS A 83 -4.05 3.65 -5.91
N ALA A 84 -4.28 3.92 -4.62
CA ALA A 84 -5.17 3.12 -3.79
C ALA A 84 -6.58 3.73 -3.80
N ASP A 85 -7.59 2.86 -3.64
CA ASP A 85 -8.97 3.28 -3.36
C ASP A 85 -9.01 3.81 -1.92
N ILE A 86 -8.81 5.11 -1.75
CA ILE A 86 -8.85 5.77 -0.44
C ILE A 86 -10.30 6.07 -0.09
N ALA A 87 -10.70 5.69 1.13
CA ALA A 87 -11.98 6.08 1.71
C ALA A 87 -11.80 6.60 3.14
N CYS A 88 -12.58 7.61 3.50
CA CYS A 88 -12.70 8.05 4.88
C CYS A 88 -13.79 7.26 5.59
N LEU A 89 -13.40 6.61 6.70
CA LEU A 89 -14.32 6.00 7.62
C LEU A 89 -14.50 6.90 8.84
N PHE A 90 -15.71 7.39 9.05
CA PHE A 90 -16.08 8.15 10.25
C PHE A 90 -16.84 7.23 11.22
N GLY A 91 -16.30 7.05 12.43
CA GLY A 91 -16.83 6.09 13.39
C GLY A 91 -16.39 4.66 13.11
N SER A 92 -17.21 3.67 13.47
CA SER A 92 -16.84 2.24 13.46
C SER A 92 -17.60 1.39 12.42
N ALA A 93 -18.52 1.97 11.65
CA ALA A 93 -19.37 1.22 10.72
C ALA A 93 -18.81 1.26 9.30
N ALA A 94 -18.19 0.16 8.85
CA ALA A 94 -17.61 0.06 7.51
C ALA A 94 -18.60 0.34 6.35
N SER A 95 -19.90 0.18 6.59
CA SER A 95 -20.97 0.48 5.63
C SER A 95 -21.18 1.97 5.37
N GLY A 96 -20.42 2.86 6.01
CA GLY A 96 -20.50 4.31 5.85
C GLY A 96 -19.20 4.97 5.36
N ALA A 97 -18.27 4.20 4.78
CA ALA A 97 -17.06 4.77 4.22
C ALA A 97 -17.38 5.71 3.04
N VAL A 98 -16.82 6.92 3.08
CA VAL A 98 -17.00 7.93 2.03
C VAL A 98 -15.77 7.88 1.13
N GLU A 99 -15.99 7.88 -0.19
CA GLU A 99 -14.91 7.95 -1.17
C GLU A 99 -14.08 9.22 -0.96
N ALA A 100 -12.76 9.06 -0.90
CA ALA A 100 -11.85 10.18 -0.75
C ALA A 100 -11.27 10.58 -2.11
N THR A 101 -11.11 11.88 -2.32
CA THR A 101 -10.33 12.41 -3.43
C THR A 101 -8.88 12.58 -2.99
N TRP A 102 -7.97 11.89 -3.68
CA TRP A 102 -6.53 12.10 -3.48
C TRP A 102 -6.11 13.47 -4.01
N VAL A 103 -5.40 14.27 -3.19
CA VAL A 103 -4.89 15.59 -3.58
C VAL A 103 -3.37 15.56 -3.72
N SER A 104 -2.69 15.00 -2.71
CA SER A 104 -1.23 14.88 -2.70
C SER A 104 -0.79 13.77 -1.73
N PRO A 105 0.51 13.40 -1.68
CA PRO A 105 1.03 12.45 -0.70
C PRO A 105 0.84 12.87 0.77
N ARG A 106 0.37 14.09 1.03
CA ARG A 106 0.12 14.65 2.36
C ARG A 106 -1.31 15.11 2.59
N GLU A 107 -2.17 14.99 1.60
CA GLU A 107 -3.53 15.51 1.66
C GLU A 107 -4.50 14.65 0.86
N VAL A 108 -5.61 14.29 1.51
CA VAL A 108 -6.81 13.74 0.84
C VAL A 108 -8.04 14.46 1.34
N VAL A 109 -9.07 14.53 0.50
CA VAL A 109 -10.31 15.23 0.81
C VAL A 109 -11.47 14.25 0.77
N CYS A 110 -12.18 14.21 1.88
CA CYS A 110 -13.51 13.66 2.03
C CYS A 110 -14.47 14.85 2.25
#